data_AF-A0A6G1FQH5-F1
#
_entry.id   AF-A0A6G1FQH5-F1
#
_cell.length_a   1.000
_cell.length_b   1.000
_cell.length_c   1.000
_cell.angle_alpha   90.00
_cell.angle_beta   90.00
_cell.angle_gamma   90.00
#
_symmetry.space_group_name_H-M   'P 1'
#
loop_
_entity.id
_entity.type
_entity.pdbx_description
1 polymer ?
#
loop_
_entity_poly.entity_id
_entity_poly.type
_entity_poly.pdbx_seq_one_letter_code
_entity_poly.pdbx_strand_id
1 'polypeptide(L)'
;WQHLSQIHQVLSKFNELTLFVSERKPQISLTVPLYYELYDLLNEGSEAQGVFSGLNRDITQAIKEGIKKYEKYYTFIDELDTYYTTLILDPRVKGDLILNKLEENFFVKARNIFLQNSPQLGN
;
A
#
# COMPACT_ATOMS: atom_id res chain seq x y z
N TRP A 1 5.50 -14.78 29.55
CA TRP A 1 5.69 -15.43 28.22
C TRP A 1 4.59 -15.07 27.23
N GLN A 2 3.30 -15.25 27.54
CA GLN A 2 2.21 -14.88 26.61
C GLN A 2 2.22 -13.42 26.17
N HIS A 3 2.38 -12.48 27.11
CA HIS A 3 2.45 -11.04 26.80
C HIS A 3 3.63 -10.69 25.86
N LEU A 4 4.82 -11.26 26.11
CA LEU A 4 5.98 -11.13 25.21
C LEU A 4 5.70 -11.69 23.81
N SER A 5 4.99 -12.82 23.72
CA SER A 5 4.60 -13.40 22.43
C SER A 5 3.66 -12.48 21.65
N GLN A 6 2.73 -11.81 22.34
CA GLN A 6 1.81 -10.85 21.71
C GLN A 6 2.54 -9.58 21.25
N ILE A 7 3.49 -9.07 22.05
CA ILE A 7 4.36 -7.96 21.62
C ILE A 7 5.15 -8.37 20.37
N HIS A 8 5.77 -9.56 20.37
CA HIS A 8 6.50 -10.06 19.22
C HIS A 8 5.60 -10.14 17.98
N GLN A 9 4.38 -10.65 18.12
CA GLN A 9 3.43 -10.75 17.01
C GLN A 9 3.14 -9.39 16.35
N VAL A 10 2.90 -8.34 17.16
CA VAL A 10 2.68 -6.98 16.66
C VAL A 10 3.94 -6.44 15.97
N LEU A 11 5.09 -6.58 16.65
CA LEU A 11 6.37 -6.08 16.13
C LEU A 11 6.82 -6.83 14.86
N SER A 12 6.50 -8.11 14.70
CA SER A 12 6.87 -8.86 13.50
C SER A 12 6.11 -8.34 12.28
N LYS A 13 4.81 -8.02 12.42
CA LYS A 13 4.03 -7.43 11.34
C LYS A 13 4.49 -6.03 10.97
N PHE A 14 4.83 -5.22 11.97
CA PHE A 14 5.49 -3.94 11.76
C PHE A 14 6.83 -4.09 11.03
N ASN A 15 7.62 -5.08 11.41
CA ASN A 15 8.90 -5.36 10.78
C ASN A 15 8.72 -5.85 9.34
N GLU A 16 7.79 -6.76 9.07
CA GLU A 16 7.47 -7.23 7.71
C GLU A 16 7.15 -6.03 6.78
N LEU A 17 6.33 -5.10 7.26
CA LEU A 17 5.91 -3.93 6.49
C LEU A 17 7.04 -2.91 6.28
N THR A 18 7.88 -2.67 7.28
CA THR A 18 8.98 -1.69 7.20
C THR A 18 10.24 -2.27 6.54
N LEU A 19 10.45 -3.58 6.61
CA LEU A 19 11.51 -4.30 5.90
C LEU A 19 11.32 -4.21 4.39
N PHE A 20 10.07 -4.24 3.91
CA PHE A 20 9.73 -4.00 2.51
C PHE A 20 10.35 -2.70 1.96
N VAL A 21 10.37 -1.65 2.77
CA VAL A 21 10.94 -0.34 2.42
C VAL A 21 12.47 -0.35 2.47
N SER A 22 13.04 -1.20 3.33
CA SER A 22 14.47 -1.22 3.65
C SER A 22 15.29 -2.13 2.73
N GLU A 23 14.69 -3.22 2.23
CA GLU A 23 15.39 -4.20 1.38
C GLU A 23 15.17 -3.96 -0.12
N ARG A 24 14.09 -3.27 -0.50
CA ARG A 24 13.84 -2.86 -1.89
C ARG A 24 14.42 -1.47 -2.08
N LYS A 25 15.02 -1.20 -3.25
CA LYS A 25 15.36 0.17 -3.66
C LYS A 25 14.14 1.07 -3.37
N PRO A 26 14.17 1.91 -2.32
CA PRO A 26 12.96 2.57 -1.86
C PRO A 26 12.56 3.56 -2.95
N GLN A 27 11.42 3.28 -3.59
CA GLN A 27 10.85 4.18 -4.59
C GLN A 27 9.90 5.11 -3.86
N ILE A 28 10.11 6.41 -4.03
CA ILE A 28 9.26 7.45 -3.45
C ILE A 28 7.77 7.29 -3.83
N SER A 29 7.48 6.64 -4.96
CA SER A 29 6.12 6.29 -5.37
C SER A 29 5.42 5.30 -4.43
N LEU A 30 6.17 4.50 -3.66
CA LEU A 30 5.61 3.53 -2.72
C LEU A 30 5.33 4.13 -1.34
N THR A 31 5.72 5.39 -1.09
CA THR A 31 5.52 6.05 0.19
C THR A 31 4.03 6.10 0.56
N VAL A 32 3.16 6.59 -0.32
CA VAL A 32 1.73 6.72 -0.02
C VAL A 32 1.05 5.36 0.27
N PRO A 33 1.19 4.32 -0.58
CA PRO A 33 0.63 3.00 -0.29
C PRO A 33 1.10 2.41 1.04
N LEU A 34 2.39 2.58 1.36
CA LEU A 34 2.96 2.10 2.61
C LEU A 34 2.31 2.75 3.84
N TYR A 35 2.06 4.06 3.80
CA TYR A 35 1.38 4.74 4.90
C TYR A 35 -0.04 4.21 5.09
N TYR A 36 -0.79 3.95 4.01
CA TYR A 36 -2.11 3.32 4.13
C TYR A 36 -2.05 1.90 4.70
N GLU A 37 -1.15 1.04 4.19
CA GLU A 37 -0.98 -0.32 4.75
C GLU A 37 -0.59 -0.29 6.23
N LEU A 38 0.23 0.69 6.63
CA LEU A 38 0.63 0.88 8.03
C LEU A 38 -0.56 1.33 8.90
N TYR A 39 -1.42 2.19 8.37
CA TYR A 39 -2.64 2.61 9.06
C TYR A 39 -3.58 1.43 9.27
N ASP A 40 -3.82 0.64 8.24
CA ASP A 40 -4.70 -0.54 8.31
C ASP A 40 -4.19 -1.52 9.36
N LEU A 41 -2.88 -1.81 9.36
CA LEU A 41 -2.24 -2.66 10.36
C LEU A 41 -2.42 -2.14 11.80
N LEU A 42 -2.18 -0.84 11.99
CA LEU A 42 -2.34 -0.19 13.29
C LEU A 42 -3.81 -0.19 13.75
N ASN A 43 -4.74 0.05 12.83
CA ASN A 43 -6.18 0.09 13.11
C ASN A 43 -6.72 -1.30 13.48
N GLU A 44 -6.34 -2.34 12.73
CA GLU A 44 -6.66 -3.73 13.09
C GLU A 44 -6.10 -4.09 14.47
N GLY A 45 -4.86 -3.67 14.75
CA GLY A 45 -4.22 -3.90 16.04
C GLY A 45 -4.88 -3.16 17.21
N SER A 46 -5.31 -1.91 17.02
CA SER A 46 -5.98 -1.13 18.06
C SER A 46 -7.37 -1.65 18.38
N GLU A 47 -8.07 -2.18 17.38
CA GLU A 47 -9.41 -2.76 17.53
C GLU A 47 -9.38 -4.25 17.87
N ALA A 48 -8.18 -4.84 18.02
CA ALA A 48 -7.96 -6.27 18.29
C ALA A 48 -8.69 -7.19 17.28
N GLN A 49 -8.57 -6.86 15.99
CA GLN A 49 -9.24 -7.57 14.90
C GLN A 49 -8.27 -8.44 14.10
N GLY A 50 -8.83 -9.33 13.29
CA GLY A 50 -8.08 -10.19 12.38
C GLY A 50 -7.00 -11.00 13.10
N VAL A 51 -5.76 -10.87 12.63
CA VAL A 51 -4.59 -11.55 13.22
C VAL A 51 -4.31 -11.09 14.66
N PHE A 52 -4.76 -9.90 15.05
CA PHE A 52 -4.57 -9.31 16.39
C PHE A 52 -5.71 -9.61 17.37
N SER A 53 -6.60 -10.53 17.01
CA SER A 53 -7.65 -10.99 17.90
C SER A 53 -7.08 -11.58 19.20
N GLY A 54 -7.62 -11.12 20.34
CA GLY A 54 -7.18 -11.56 21.66
C GLY A 54 -5.90 -10.89 22.19
N LEU A 55 -5.42 -9.81 21.55
CA LEU A 55 -4.38 -8.97 22.13
C LEU A 55 -4.80 -8.45 23.51
N ASN A 56 -3.81 -8.38 24.42
CA ASN A 56 -4.04 -7.76 25.72
C ASN A 56 -4.34 -6.26 25.55
N ARG A 57 -5.22 -5.75 26.42
CA ARG A 57 -5.72 -4.38 26.40
C ARG A 57 -4.61 -3.34 26.51
N ASP A 58 -3.55 -3.63 27.26
CA ASP A 58 -2.40 -2.73 27.39
C ASP A 58 -1.63 -2.60 26.06
N ILE A 59 -1.49 -3.70 25.32
CA ILE A 59 -0.89 -3.73 23.98
C ILE A 59 -1.78 -2.98 22.98
N THR A 60 -3.10 -3.24 22.97
CA THR A 60 -4.01 -2.52 22.06
C THR A 60 -4.04 -1.02 22.34
N GLN A 61 -3.97 -0.63 23.62
CA GLN A 61 -3.85 0.77 24.02
C GLN A 61 -2.53 1.38 23.55
N ALA A 62 -1.40 0.66 23.65
CA ALA A 62 -0.12 1.13 23.14
C ALA A 62 -0.13 1.33 21.62
N ILE A 63 -0.78 0.42 20.88
CA ILE A 63 -0.98 0.57 19.43
C ILE A 63 -1.82 1.82 19.12
N LYS A 64 -2.89 2.05 19.89
CA LYS A 64 -3.74 3.24 19.74
C LYS A 64 -2.99 4.55 19.99
N GLU A 65 -2.07 4.59 20.94
CA GLU A 65 -1.15 5.72 21.10
C GLU A 65 -0.16 5.83 19.93
N GLY A 66 0.25 4.69 19.36
CA GLY A 66 1.04 4.64 18.12
C GLY A 66 0.35 5.26 16.92
N ILE A 67 -0.97 5.13 16.80
CA ILE A 67 -1.77 5.76 15.72
C ILE A 67 -1.62 7.28 15.76
N LYS A 68 -1.63 7.91 16.94
CA LYS A 68 -1.42 9.37 17.05
C LYS A 68 -0.06 9.79 16.50
N LYS A 69 0.96 8.96 16.69
CA LYS A 69 2.29 9.19 16.13
C LYS A 69 2.29 9.00 14.61
N TYR A 70 1.59 7.99 14.11
CA TYR A 70 1.35 7.80 12.68
C TYR A 70 0.68 9.03 12.05
N GLU A 71 -0.43 9.51 12.63
CA GLU A 71 -1.19 10.67 12.12
C GLU A 71 -0.30 11.89 11.95
N LYS A 72 0.57 12.18 12.92
CA LYS A 72 1.52 13.28 12.85
C LYS A 72 2.45 13.19 11.62
N TYR A 73 2.97 12.00 11.31
CA TYR A 73 3.83 11.81 10.13
C TYR A 73 3.01 11.80 8.85
N TYR A 74 1.81 11.23 8.87
CA TYR A 74 0.91 11.20 7.73
C TYR A 74 0.54 12.62 7.30
N THR A 75 0.15 13.51 8.22
CA THR A 75 -0.15 14.92 7.90
C THR A 75 1.00 15.61 7.16
N PHE A 76 2.24 15.38 7.59
CA PHE A 76 3.41 15.95 6.92
C PHE A 76 3.61 15.40 5.49
N ILE A 77 3.35 14.11 5.28
CA ILE A 77 3.45 13.49 3.95
C ILE A 77 2.29 13.94 3.05
N ASP A 78 1.09 14.08 3.62
CA ASP A 78 -0.14 14.47 2.92
C ASP A 78 -0.07 15.90 2.36
N GLU A 79 0.64 16.80 3.06
CA GLU A 79 0.92 18.17 2.60
C GLU A 79 1.87 18.24 1.38
N LEU A 80 2.53 17.14 1.03
CA LEU A 80 3.58 17.12 0.00
C LEU A 80 3.09 16.42 -1.28
N ASP A 81 2.67 17.22 -2.27
CA ASP A 81 2.24 16.77 -3.60
C ASP A 81 3.23 15.83 -4.29
N THR A 82 4.53 15.92 -3.96
CA THR A 82 5.60 15.09 -4.52
C THR A 82 5.33 13.59 -4.36
N TYR A 83 4.80 13.15 -3.22
CA TYR A 83 4.57 11.72 -2.97
C TYR A 83 3.39 11.19 -3.80
N TYR A 84 2.30 11.95 -3.90
CA TYR A 84 1.16 11.60 -4.75
C TYR A 84 1.50 11.68 -6.24
N THR A 85 2.25 12.71 -6.64
CA THR A 85 2.71 12.89 -8.02
C THR A 85 3.60 11.73 -8.45
N THR A 86 4.57 11.35 -7.61
CA THR A 86 5.46 10.22 -7.92
C THR A 86 4.72 8.88 -7.93
N LEU A 87 3.71 8.69 -7.07
CA LEU A 87 2.83 7.53 -7.10
C LEU A 87 2.08 7.43 -8.45
N ILE A 88 1.42 8.51 -8.88
CA ILE A 88 0.64 8.53 -10.15
C ILE A 88 1.54 8.35 -11.37
N LEU A 89 2.78 8.85 -11.30
CA LEU A 89 3.76 8.70 -12.38
C LEU A 89 4.45 7.34 -12.38
N ASP A 90 4.31 6.52 -11.33
CA ASP A 90 4.81 5.15 -11.32
C ASP A 90 4.13 4.35 -12.43
N PRO A 91 4.87 3.82 -13.42
CA PRO A 91 4.27 3.13 -14.55
C PRO A 91 3.40 1.93 -14.16
N ARG A 92 3.68 1.30 -13.00
CA ARG A 92 2.89 0.17 -12.49
C ARG A 92 1.51 0.65 -12.02
N VAL A 93 1.49 1.69 -11.19
CA VAL A 93 0.26 2.30 -10.66
C VAL A 93 -0.54 2.95 -11.78
N LYS A 94 0.14 3.68 -12.67
CA LYS A 94 -0.49 4.27 -13.86
C LYS A 94 -1.07 3.20 -14.77
N GLY A 95 -0.37 2.08 -14.95
CA GLY A 95 -0.85 0.92 -15.70
C GLY A 95 -2.13 0.36 -15.11
N ASP A 96 -2.16 0.13 -13.81
CA ASP A 96 -3.34 -0.39 -13.09
C ASP A 96 -4.52 0.59 -13.13
N LEU A 97 -4.27 1.90 -12.94
CA LEU A 97 -5.31 2.94 -13.06
C LEU A 97 -5.89 3.00 -14.48
N ILE A 98 -5.04 2.84 -15.49
CA ILE A 98 -5.45 2.76 -16.89
C ILE A 98 -6.28 1.49 -17.09
N LEU A 99 -5.81 0.32 -16.65
CA LEU A 99 -6.55 -0.95 -16.75
C LEU A 99 -7.92 -0.89 -16.06
N ASN A 100 -8.01 -0.27 -14.88
CA ASN A 100 -9.25 -0.10 -14.13
C ASN A 100 -10.22 0.90 -14.77
N LYS A 101 -9.71 1.92 -15.49
CA LYS A 101 -10.54 2.92 -16.21
C LYS A 101 -10.90 2.49 -17.63
N LEU A 102 -10.08 1.64 -18.22
CA LEU A 102 -10.32 1.08 -19.54
C LEU A 102 -11.22 -0.14 -19.39
N GLU A 103 -12.54 0.08 -19.49
CA GLU A 103 -13.47 -1.02 -19.73
C GLU A 103 -12.97 -1.90 -20.89
N GLU A 104 -13.28 -3.20 -20.86
CA GLU A 104 -12.92 -4.21 -21.87
C GLU A 104 -13.05 -3.72 -23.33
N ASN A 105 -14.04 -2.86 -23.59
CA ASN A 105 -14.28 -2.23 -24.88
C ASN A 105 -13.10 -1.40 -25.41
N PHE A 106 -12.29 -0.77 -24.55
CA PHE A 106 -11.12 -0.02 -24.98
C PHE A 106 -10.01 -0.95 -25.47
N PHE A 107 -9.76 -2.08 -24.80
CA PHE A 107 -8.76 -3.05 -25.25
C PHE A 107 -9.16 -3.71 -26.57
N VAL A 108 -10.46 -4.01 -26.75
CA VAL A 108 -10.99 -4.47 -28.04
C VAL A 108 -10.82 -3.40 -29.12
N LYS A 109 -11.10 -2.13 -28.81
CA LYS A 109 -10.93 -1.01 -29.75
C LYS A 109 -9.47 -0.74 -30.10
N ALA A 110 -8.57 -0.74 -29.12
CA ALA A 110 -7.12 -0.59 -29.33
C ALA A 110 -6.54 -1.75 -30.14
N ARG A 111 -6.96 -2.99 -29.85
CA ARG A 111 -6.61 -4.18 -30.64
C ARG A 111 -7.10 -4.05 -32.09
N ASN A 112 -8.34 -3.62 -32.30
CA ASN A 112 -8.89 -3.46 -33.65
C ASN A 112 -8.17 -2.37 -34.45
N ILE A 113 -7.82 -1.24 -33.80
CA ILE A 113 -7.01 -0.18 -34.43
C ILE A 113 -5.60 -0.68 -34.76
N PHE A 114 -4.98 -1.47 -33.87
CA PHE A 114 -3.67 -2.06 -34.12
C PHE A 114 -3.71 -3.05 -35.29
N LEU A 115 -4.73 -3.92 -35.36
CA LEU A 115 -4.92 -4.87 -36.47
C LEU A 115 -5.25 -4.19 -37.80
N GLN A 116 -5.96 -3.06 -37.77
CA GLN A 116 -6.25 -2.26 -38.98
C GLN A 116 -5.02 -1.52 -39.52
N ASN A 117 -4.11 -1.11 -38.64
CA ASN A 117 -2.92 -0.34 -39.00
C ASN A 117 -1.63 -1.18 -39.07
N SER A 118 -1.70 -2.47 -38.72
CA SER A 118 -0.58 -3.39 -38.90
C SER A 118 -0.53 -3.76 -40.39
N PRO A 119 0.57 -3.46 -41.11
CA PRO A 119 0.73 -3.95 -42.48
C PRO A 119 0.66 -5.47 -42.43
N GLN A 120 -0.14 -6.06 -43.32
CA GLN A 120 -0.25 -7.51 -43.43
C GLN A 120 1.14 -8.09 -43.70
N LEU A 121 1.74 -8.70 -42.68
CA LEU A 121 2.96 -9.48 -42.85
C LEU A 121 2.55 -10.83 -43.44
N GLY A 122 2.69 -10.94 -44.76
CA GLY A 122 2.56 -12.17 -45.56
C GLY A 122 1.65 -11.95 -46.78
N ASN A 123 2.09 -12.19 -48.02
CA ASN A 123 3.12 -13.11 -48.52
C ASN A 123 4.13 -12.45 -49.45
#